data_AF-A0A453RVG4-F1
#
_entry.id   AF-A0A453RVG4-F1
#
_cell.length_a   1.000
_cell.length_b   1.000
_cell.length_c   1.000
_cell.angle_alpha   90.00
_cell.angle_beta   90.00
_cell.angle_gamma   90.00
#
_symmetry.space_group_name_H-M   'P 1'
#
loop_
_entity.id
_entity.type
_entity.pdbx_description
1 polymer ?
#
loop_
_entity_poly.entity_id
_entity_poly.type
_entity_poly.pdbx_seq_one_letter_code
_entity_poly.pdbx_strand_id
1 'polypeptide(L)'
;FGDPKNAPPPLVRLTGRSLVSAIWKGEGSLVDELLQSIEHHVDEDVLTDLKDKIRLHDPSDSEDIEGDIRNSLLWLRDELRTLSCTYKCRHDAAADLIHMYAYTKCFFRARVSKSFLSFSQS
;
A
#
# COMPACT_ATOMS: atom_id res chain seq x y z
N PHE A 1 15.68 29.44 13.48
CA PHE A 1 14.95 28.71 12.43
C PHE A 1 15.65 28.99 11.11
N GLY A 2 16.18 27.95 10.45
CA GLY A 2 17.15 28.05 9.35
C GLY A 2 16.56 28.49 8.01
N ASP A 3 17.44 28.67 7.02
CA ASP A 3 17.11 29.10 5.65
C ASP A 3 15.89 28.32 5.08
N PRO A 4 14.83 29.00 4.63
CA PRO A 4 13.65 28.37 4.00
C PRO A 4 13.99 27.41 2.86
N LYS A 5 15.16 27.58 2.21
CA LYS A 5 15.65 26.68 1.15
C LYS A 5 16.03 25.28 1.66
N ASN A 6 16.33 25.15 2.95
CA ASN A 6 16.71 23.89 3.60
C ASN A 6 15.54 23.23 4.34
N ALA A 7 14.32 23.78 4.23
CA ALA A 7 13.15 23.19 4.87
C ALA A 7 12.78 21.85 4.19
N PRO A 8 12.38 20.82 4.95
CA PRO A 8 11.90 19.57 4.37
C PRO A 8 10.67 19.84 3.49
N PRO A 9 10.46 19.07 2.40
CA PRO A 9 9.33 19.30 1.52
C PRO A 9 7.99 19.15 2.26
N PRO A 10 6.96 19.94 1.91
CA PRO A 10 5.68 19.87 2.60
C PRO A 10 5.00 18.52 2.38
N LEU A 11 4.32 18.02 3.40
CA LEU A 11 3.48 16.83 3.30
C LEU A 11 2.14 17.19 2.64
N VAL A 12 1.68 16.31 1.75
CA VAL A 12 0.39 16.43 1.05
C VAL A 12 -0.43 15.20 1.37
N ARG A 13 -1.70 15.40 1.77
CA ARG A 13 -2.64 14.30 1.99
C ARG A 13 -2.97 13.63 0.66
N LEU A 14 -2.90 12.30 0.63
CA LEU A 14 -3.34 11.49 -0.50
C LEU A 14 -4.87 11.34 -0.47
N THR A 15 -5.48 11.51 -1.64
CA THR A 15 -6.92 11.36 -1.85
C THR A 15 -7.21 10.77 -3.23
N GLY A 16 -8.40 10.20 -3.41
CA GLY A 16 -8.87 9.63 -4.67
C GLY A 16 -7.86 8.69 -5.33
N ARG A 17 -7.60 8.86 -6.64
CA ARG A 17 -6.68 8.00 -7.39
C ARG A 17 -5.25 7.95 -6.85
N SER A 18 -4.76 9.03 -6.26
CA SER A 18 -3.40 9.05 -5.68
C SER A 18 -3.30 8.15 -4.45
N LEU A 19 -4.39 8.05 -3.68
CA LEU A 19 -4.48 7.13 -2.55
C LEU A 19 -4.56 5.68 -3.03
N VAL A 20 -5.41 5.39 -4.03
CA VAL A 20 -5.48 4.04 -4.65
C VAL A 20 -4.12 3.60 -5.19
N SER A 21 -3.40 4.50 -5.87
CA SER A 21 -2.07 4.19 -6.39
C SER A 21 -1.05 3.91 -5.28
N ALA A 22 -1.12 4.60 -4.15
CA ALA A 22 -0.17 4.40 -3.05
C ALA A 22 -0.46 3.15 -2.23
N ILE A 23 -1.72 2.71 -2.18
CA ILE A 23 -2.15 1.59 -1.34
C ILE A 23 -2.30 0.30 -2.15
N TRP A 24 -2.95 0.34 -3.31
CA TRP A 24 -3.46 -0.87 -3.98
C TRP A 24 -2.70 -1.30 -5.25
N LYS A 25 -2.35 -0.38 -6.16
CA LYS A 25 -1.96 -0.76 -7.55
C LYS A 25 -0.75 -0.07 -8.17
N GLY A 26 0.01 0.69 -7.39
CA GLY A 26 1.28 1.28 -7.85
C GLY A 26 2.45 0.35 -7.58
N GLU A 27 3.51 0.47 -8.38
CA GLU A 27 4.84 -0.03 -7.97
C GLU A 27 5.23 0.63 -6.65
N GLY A 28 5.65 -0.18 -5.68
CA GLY A 28 5.93 0.29 -4.31
C GLY A 28 4.67 0.75 -3.57
N SER A 29 3.49 0.31 -3.99
CA SER A 29 2.29 0.42 -3.16
C SER A 29 2.34 -0.57 -2.01
N LEU A 30 1.54 -0.32 -0.97
CA LEU A 30 1.45 -1.21 0.18
C LEU A 30 1.16 -2.67 -0.22
N VAL A 31 0.19 -2.88 -1.12
CA VAL A 31 -0.20 -4.22 -1.57
C VAL A 31 0.88 -4.85 -2.44
N ASP A 32 1.56 -4.08 -3.28
CA ASP A 32 2.68 -4.56 -4.10
C ASP A 32 3.86 -5.02 -3.22
N GLU A 33 4.29 -4.21 -2.25
CA GLU A 33 5.36 -4.56 -1.32
C GLU A 33 4.99 -5.78 -0.45
N LEU A 34 3.73 -5.86 -0.01
CA LEU A 34 3.23 -7.03 0.71
C LEU A 34 3.35 -8.29 -0.15
N LEU A 35 2.89 -8.27 -1.41
CA LEU A 35 2.94 -9.41 -2.31
C LEU A 35 4.38 -9.86 -2.56
N GLN A 36 5.30 -8.93 -2.81
CA GLN A 36 6.72 -9.22 -2.97
C GLN A 36 7.32 -9.87 -1.71
N SER A 37 6.89 -9.42 -0.53
CA SER A 37 7.39 -9.97 0.74
C SER A 37 6.94 -11.41 1.02
N ILE A 38 5.75 -11.80 0.54
CA ILE A 38 5.20 -13.15 0.77
C ILE A 38 5.43 -14.13 -0.39
N GLU A 39 5.79 -13.64 -1.58
CA GLU A 39 5.94 -14.44 -2.80
C GLU A 39 6.87 -15.66 -2.63
N HIS A 40 7.94 -15.52 -1.86
CA HIS A 40 8.91 -16.60 -1.61
C HIS A 40 8.50 -17.56 -0.47
N HIS A 41 7.33 -17.35 0.11
CA HIS A 41 6.87 -18.00 1.33
C HIS A 41 5.51 -18.68 1.19
N VAL A 42 4.91 -18.60 0.01
CA VAL A 42 3.58 -19.13 -0.31
C VAL A 42 3.69 -19.93 -1.61
N ASP A 43 2.89 -21.00 -1.73
CA ASP A 43 2.82 -21.79 -2.97
C ASP A 43 2.34 -20.95 -4.16
N GLU A 44 2.88 -21.22 -5.35
CA GLU A 44 2.63 -20.43 -6.56
C GLU A 44 1.13 -20.36 -6.93
N ASP A 45 0.40 -21.47 -6.79
CA ASP A 45 -1.05 -21.52 -7.06
C ASP A 45 -1.83 -20.63 -6.09
N VAL A 46 -1.45 -20.64 -4.80
CA VAL A 46 -2.08 -19.82 -3.75
C VAL A 46 -1.76 -18.34 -3.98
N LEU A 47 -0.52 -18.02 -4.35
CA LEU A 47 -0.12 -16.66 -4.68
C LEU A 47 -0.86 -16.14 -5.93
N THR A 48 -1.04 -16.98 -6.93
CA THR A 48 -1.77 -16.64 -8.16
C THR A 48 -3.24 -16.36 -7.86
N ASP A 49 -3.91 -17.24 -7.10
CA ASP A 49 -5.29 -17.01 -6.65
C ASP A 49 -5.43 -15.71 -5.85
N LEU A 50 -4.50 -15.44 -4.93
CA LEU A 50 -4.48 -14.18 -4.17
C LEU A 50 -4.31 -12.96 -5.08
N LYS A 51 -3.39 -13.00 -6.05
CA LYS A 51 -3.17 -11.93 -7.03
C LYS A 51 -4.44 -11.67 -7.86
N ASP A 52 -5.15 -12.72 -8.26
CA ASP A 52 -6.40 -12.60 -9.03
C ASP A 52 -7.53 -12.01 -8.18
N LYS A 53 -7.70 -12.47 -6.94
CA LYS A 53 -8.67 -11.89 -6.02
C LYS A 53 -8.37 -10.42 -5.71
N ILE A 54 -7.11 -10.05 -5.49
CA ILE A 54 -6.71 -8.64 -5.26
C ILE A 54 -7.13 -7.75 -6.43
N ARG A 55 -7.05 -8.25 -7.68
CA ARG A 55 -7.53 -7.50 -8.86
C ARG A 55 -9.04 -7.28 -8.84
N LEU A 56 -9.81 -8.27 -8.37
CA LEU A 56 -11.27 -8.17 -8.24
C LEU A 56 -11.70 -7.18 -7.15
N HIS A 57 -10.82 -6.92 -6.18
CA HIS A 57 -11.05 -5.98 -5.08
C HIS A 57 -10.42 -4.59 -5.32
N ASP A 58 -10.13 -4.22 -6.58
CA ASP A 58 -9.61 -2.89 -6.94
C ASP A 58 -10.64 -1.77 -6.70
N PRO A 59 -10.35 -0.79 -5.82
CA PRO A 59 -11.27 0.30 -5.49
C PRO A 59 -11.26 1.47 -6.50
N SER A 60 -10.56 1.34 -7.63
CA SER A 60 -10.32 2.43 -8.59
C SER A 60 -11.57 3.05 -9.20
N ASP A 61 -12.61 2.24 -9.41
CA ASP A 61 -13.84 2.65 -10.09
C ASP A 61 -14.95 3.06 -9.11
N SER A 62 -14.62 3.17 -7.82
CA SER A 62 -15.57 3.53 -6.77
C SER A 62 -15.87 5.03 -6.72
N GLU A 63 -17.12 5.36 -6.38
CA GLU A 63 -17.53 6.72 -6.02
C GLU A 63 -17.06 7.10 -4.59
N ASP A 64 -16.91 6.11 -3.69
CA ASP A 64 -16.35 6.27 -2.33
C ASP A 64 -15.03 5.52 -2.21
N ILE A 65 -13.99 6.07 -2.83
CA ILE A 65 -12.63 5.50 -2.85
C ILE A 65 -12.09 5.24 -1.44
N GLU A 66 -12.34 6.13 -0.47
CA GLU A 66 -11.81 5.95 0.89
C GLU A 66 -12.51 4.79 1.60
N GLY A 67 -13.84 4.69 1.48
CA GLY A 67 -14.63 3.57 2.01
C GLY A 67 -14.25 2.23 1.38
N ASP A 68 -14.09 2.20 0.05
CA ASP A 68 -13.76 0.96 -0.66
C ASP A 68 -12.32 0.52 -0.45
N ILE A 69 -11.34 1.44 -0.37
CA ILE A 69 -9.98 1.08 0.06
C ILE A 69 -10.02 0.42 1.43
N ARG A 70 -10.78 0.98 2.38
CA ARG A 70 -10.94 0.37 3.70
C ARG A 70 -11.53 -1.03 3.61
N ASN A 71 -12.60 -1.21 2.83
CA ASN A 71 -13.25 -2.52 2.66
C ASN A 71 -12.31 -3.54 2.01
N SER A 72 -11.60 -3.15 0.95
CA SER A 72 -10.61 -3.99 0.27
C SER A 72 -9.44 -4.38 1.18
N LEU A 73 -8.95 -3.46 2.03
CA LEU A 73 -7.93 -3.79 3.03
C LEU A 73 -8.46 -4.73 4.12
N LEU A 74 -9.70 -4.56 4.59
CA LEU A 74 -10.29 -5.49 5.56
C LEU A 74 -10.48 -6.88 4.99
N TRP A 75 -10.89 -6.97 3.72
CA TRP A 75 -10.94 -8.24 3.00
C TRP A 75 -9.55 -8.87 2.88
N LEU A 76 -8.55 -8.10 2.44
CA LEU A 76 -7.18 -8.61 2.29
C LEU A 76 -6.60 -9.11 3.61
N ARG A 77 -6.86 -8.39 4.72
CA ARG A 77 -6.52 -8.84 6.08
C ARG A 77 -7.12 -10.22 6.36
N ASP A 78 -8.39 -10.44 6.01
CA ASP A 78 -9.06 -11.71 6.29
C ASP A 78 -8.49 -12.83 5.41
N GLU A 79 -8.20 -12.59 4.12
CA GLU A 79 -7.50 -13.55 3.27
C GLU A 79 -6.11 -13.90 3.82
N LEU A 80 -5.32 -12.90 4.24
CA LEU A 80 -3.99 -13.15 4.83
C LEU A 80 -4.05 -14.06 6.05
N ARG A 81 -5.12 -13.97 6.86
CA ARG A 81 -5.31 -14.87 8.03
C ARG A 81 -5.63 -16.31 7.64
N THR A 82 -6.07 -16.55 6.41
CA THR A 82 -6.28 -17.92 5.90
C THR A 82 -4.97 -18.59 5.47
N LEU A 83 -3.91 -17.81 5.23
CA LEU A 83 -2.60 -18.33 4.83
C LEU A 83 -1.87 -18.96 6.03
N SER A 84 -1.17 -20.06 5.77
CA SER A 84 -0.44 -20.81 6.79
C SER A 84 0.82 -20.05 7.24
N CYS A 85 0.93 -19.76 8.52
CA CYS A 85 2.14 -19.14 9.06
C CYS A 85 3.31 -20.15 9.12
N THR A 86 4.50 -19.67 8.79
CA THR A 86 5.75 -20.43 8.93
C THR A 86 6.73 -19.66 9.81
N TYR A 87 7.84 -20.29 10.21
CA TYR A 87 8.90 -19.58 10.93
C TYR A 87 9.56 -18.47 10.09
N LYS A 88 9.38 -18.49 8.76
CA LYS A 88 9.91 -17.49 7.83
C LYS A 88 8.89 -16.42 7.46
N CYS A 89 7.59 -16.68 7.63
CA CYS A 89 6.54 -15.77 7.20
C CYS A 89 5.36 -15.76 8.18
N ARG A 90 5.10 -14.57 8.73
CA ARG A 90 4.07 -14.30 9.74
C ARG A 90 2.90 -13.56 9.08
N HIS A 91 2.05 -14.31 8.37
CA HIS A 91 0.87 -13.75 7.70
C HIS A 91 -0.15 -13.17 8.69
N ASP A 92 -0.19 -13.70 9.92
CA ASP A 92 -0.94 -13.14 11.04
C ASP A 92 -0.51 -11.69 11.35
N ALA A 93 0.79 -11.46 11.47
CA ALA A 93 1.34 -10.12 11.71
C ALA A 93 1.12 -9.19 10.52
N ALA A 94 1.25 -9.70 9.28
CA ALA A 94 0.93 -8.92 8.08
C ALA A 94 -0.56 -8.50 8.08
N ALA A 95 -1.47 -9.40 8.44
CA ALA A 95 -2.89 -9.09 8.57
C ALA A 95 -3.15 -8.00 9.62
N ASP A 96 -2.47 -8.05 10.77
CA ASP A 96 -2.60 -7.01 11.81
C ASP A 96 -2.10 -5.64 11.32
N LEU A 97 -1.03 -5.59 10.53
CA LEU A 97 -0.59 -4.36 9.87
C LEU A 97 -1.64 -3.85 8.88
N ILE A 98 -2.17 -4.72 8.00
CA ILE A 98 -3.24 -4.34 7.06
C ILE A 98 -4.47 -3.81 7.80
N HIS A 99 -4.82 -4.38 8.95
CA HIS A 99 -5.90 -3.87 9.80
C HIS A 99 -5.62 -2.43 10.28
N MET A 100 -4.39 -2.13 10.70
CA MET A 100 -3.99 -0.76 11.06
C MET A 100 -4.12 0.21 9.88
N TYR A 101 -3.69 -0.21 8.68
CA TYR A 101 -3.86 0.58 7.46
C TYR A 101 -5.33 0.84 7.12
N ALA A 102 -6.20 -0.16 7.26
CA ALA A 102 -7.64 -0.03 6.98
C ALA A 102 -8.35 1.02 7.87
N TYR A 103 -7.83 1.26 9.08
CA TYR A 103 -8.36 2.27 10.00
C TYR A 103 -7.52 3.56 10.06
N THR A 104 -6.52 3.69 9.20
CA THR A 104 -5.74 4.92 9.07
C THR A 104 -6.57 5.98 8.34
N LYS A 105 -6.85 7.10 9.03
CA LYS A 105 -7.75 8.16 8.52
C LYS A 105 -7.18 8.95 7.34
N CYS A 106 -5.86 9.14 7.31
CA CYS A 106 -5.21 10.00 6.34
C CYS A 106 -3.82 9.47 6.02
N PHE A 107 -3.52 9.39 4.73
CA PHE A 107 -2.19 9.08 4.22
C PHE A 107 -1.55 10.34 3.68
N PHE A 108 -0.23 10.47 3.84
CA PHE A 108 0.53 11.64 3.41
C PHE A 108 1.76 11.23 2.62
N ARG A 109 2.15 12.06 1.65
CA ARG A 109 3.42 11.95 0.94
C ARG A 109 4.13 13.29 0.91
N ALA A 110 5.46 13.29 0.96
CA ALA A 110 6.24 14.50 0.75
C ALA A 110 6.08 15.00 -0.69
N ARG A 111 5.90 16.31 -0.87
CA ARG A 111 5.85 16.94 -2.19
C ARG A 111 7.25 16.93 -2.79
N VAL A 112 7.44 16.34 -3.97
CA VAL A 112 8.75 16.42 -4.63
C VAL A 112 8.97 17.85 -5.12
N SER A 113 9.91 18.57 -4.50
CA SER A 113 10.31 19.91 -4.93
C SER A 113 11.10 19.83 -6.24
N LYS A 114 10.84 20.75 -7.20
CA LYS A 114 11.53 20.80 -8.51
C LYS A 114 13.06 20.84 -8.41
N SER A 115 13.63 21.30 -7.28
CA SER A 115 15.07 21.29 -7.04
C SER A 115 15.68 19.89 -6.96
N PHE A 116 14.94 18.88 -6.50
CA PHE A 116 15.43 17.49 -6.42
C PHE A 116 15.43 16.76 -7.76
N LEU A 117 14.62 17.18 -8.73
CA LEU A 117 14.62 16.60 -10.08
C LEU A 117 15.87 16.98 -10.88
N SER A 118 16.59 18.04 -10.49
CA SER A 118 17.83 18.46 -11.16
C SER A 118 19.06 17.62 -10.81
N PHE A 119 19.02 16.85 -9.70
CA PHE A 119 20.14 16.00 -9.28
C PHE A 119 20.07 14.56 -9.81
N SER A 120 19.02 14.22 -10.57
CA SER A 120 18.83 12.88 -11.15
C SER A 120 19.20 12.80 -12.65
N GLN A 121 19.76 13.86 -13.24
CA GLN A 121 20.23 13.88 -14.64
C GLN A 121 21.65 14.44 -14.78
N SER A 122 22.59 14.04 -13.92
CA SER A 122 24.01 14.42 -14.01
C SER A 122 24.91 13.20 -13.99
#